data_AF-A0A370F7D9-F1
#
_entry.id   AF-A0A370F7D9-F1
#
_cell.length_a   1.000
_cell.length_b   1.000
_cell.length_c   1.000
_cell.angle_alpha   90.00
_cell.angle_beta   90.00
_cell.angle_gamma   90.00
#
_symmetry.space_group_name_H-M   'P 1'
#
loop_
_entity.id
_entity.type
_entity.pdbx_description
1 polymer ?
#
loop_
_entity_poly.entity_id
_entity_poly.type
_entity_poly.pdbx_seq_one_letter_code
_entity_poly.pdbx_strand_id
1 'polypeptide(L)'
;MTSATAARADSTERSDVIRQANRLWRRAGVHRTDRQLLLTELETELRGAYQDGHSPTSILGEDSDQMLRSWAHERGMCGRALRLGLVVPSALAGIVVGLAAVLLVLVASFRGWSGSFDPGRLRFVLSFYASGAALAFLCALLCVWGALRYFGDPCAASTVRWLAALLPIGAALSTGAGVAVAWWRNFNTSTPVFVAVTGLVIVGLVLTVGLARYLAVRTMNDTGPESL
;
A
#
# COMPACT_ATOMS: atom_id res chain seq x y z
N MET A 1 9.12 48.99 -23.54
CA MET A 1 10.05 48.17 -22.71
C MET A 1 9.38 47.54 -21.48
N THR A 2 8.14 47.87 -21.15
CA THR A 2 7.41 47.41 -19.94
C THR A 2 6.65 46.10 -20.10
N SER A 3 6.18 45.75 -21.31
CA SER A 3 5.41 44.53 -21.57
C SER A 3 6.23 43.23 -21.50
N ALA A 4 7.49 43.25 -21.95
CA ALA A 4 8.37 42.09 -21.91
C ALA A 4 8.83 41.72 -20.49
N THR A 5 8.89 42.70 -19.59
CA THR A 5 9.26 42.51 -18.18
C THR A 5 8.09 41.93 -17.38
N ALA A 6 6.86 42.41 -17.62
CA ALA A 6 5.64 41.87 -17.01
C ALA A 6 5.43 40.40 -17.40
N ALA A 7 5.48 40.08 -18.70
CA ALA A 7 5.34 38.70 -19.17
C ALA A 7 6.40 37.74 -18.60
N ARG A 8 7.62 38.23 -18.33
CA ARG A 8 8.66 37.44 -17.67
C ARG A 8 8.38 37.22 -16.18
N ALA A 9 7.90 38.24 -15.47
CA ALA A 9 7.54 38.12 -14.07
C ALA A 9 6.44 37.06 -13.87
N ASP A 10 5.36 37.15 -14.66
CA ASP A 10 4.23 36.21 -14.65
C ASP A 10 4.70 34.76 -14.92
N SER A 11 5.61 34.59 -15.87
CA SER A 11 6.15 33.26 -16.20
C SER A 11 6.96 32.64 -15.06
N THR A 12 7.64 33.48 -14.27
CA THR A 12 8.51 33.05 -13.17
C THR A 12 7.66 32.65 -11.97
N GLU A 13 6.69 33.49 -11.59
CA GLU A 13 5.77 33.23 -10.48
C GLU A 13 4.91 31.99 -10.75
N ARG A 14 4.38 31.84 -11.98
CA ARG A 14 3.70 30.61 -12.41
C ARG A 14 4.56 29.36 -12.23
N SER A 15 5.83 29.44 -12.60
CA SER A 15 6.76 28.31 -12.50
C SER A 15 7.07 27.94 -11.05
N ASP A 16 7.08 28.93 -10.15
CA ASP A 16 7.30 28.72 -8.72
C ASP A 16 6.10 28.03 -8.07
N VAL A 17 4.88 28.45 -8.37
CA VAL A 17 3.64 27.80 -7.91
C VAL A 17 3.57 26.34 -8.40
N ILE A 18 3.87 26.10 -9.68
CA ILE A 18 3.91 24.73 -10.24
C ILE A 18 4.96 23.87 -9.52
N ARG A 19 6.14 24.44 -9.22
CA ARG A 19 7.19 23.73 -8.46
C ARG A 19 6.76 23.43 -7.03
N GLN A 20 6.09 24.36 -6.36
CA GLN A 20 5.57 24.19 -5.00
C GLN A 20 4.48 23.12 -4.94
N ALA A 21 3.49 23.19 -5.84
CA ALA A 21 2.43 22.20 -5.97
C ALA A 21 2.99 20.79 -6.24
N ASN A 22 3.95 20.65 -7.16
CA ASN A 22 4.59 19.37 -7.43
C ASN A 22 5.33 18.80 -6.20
N ARG A 23 6.02 19.66 -5.42
CA ARG A 23 6.67 19.23 -4.17
C ARG A 23 5.65 18.79 -3.12
N LEU A 24 4.56 19.53 -2.96
CA LEU A 24 3.48 19.21 -2.03
C LEU A 24 2.80 17.89 -2.38
N TRP A 25 2.37 17.71 -3.62
CA TRP A 25 1.70 16.48 -4.06
C TRP A 25 2.63 15.27 -4.06
N ARG A 26 3.93 15.47 -4.31
CA ARG A 26 4.92 14.41 -4.13
C ARG A 26 5.05 14.00 -2.66
N ARG A 27 5.05 14.95 -1.72
CA ARG A 27 5.05 14.67 -0.28
C ARG A 27 3.74 14.03 0.19
N ALA A 28 2.61 14.41 -0.39
CA ALA A 28 1.29 13.83 -0.11
C ALA A 28 1.07 12.45 -0.77
N GLY A 29 2.05 11.92 -1.51
CA GLY A 29 2.00 10.58 -2.08
C GLY A 29 1.10 10.42 -3.31
N VAL A 30 0.84 11.50 -4.05
CA VAL A 30 0.08 11.49 -5.31
C VAL A 30 0.90 10.78 -6.40
N HIS A 31 0.25 9.90 -7.16
CA HIS A 31 0.88 9.11 -8.24
C HIS A 31 1.45 10.00 -9.35
N ARG A 32 2.48 9.55 -10.08
CA ARG A 32 3.13 10.37 -11.12
C ARG A 32 2.15 10.82 -12.21
N THR A 33 1.29 9.91 -12.69
CA THR A 33 0.26 10.20 -13.71
C THR A 33 -0.79 11.18 -13.18
N ASP A 34 -1.29 10.95 -11.97
CA ASP A 34 -2.30 11.81 -11.33
C ASP A 34 -1.72 13.21 -11.04
N ARG A 35 -0.45 13.30 -10.64
CA ARG A 35 0.25 14.60 -10.51
C ARG A 35 0.39 15.32 -11.85
N GLN A 36 0.70 14.62 -12.93
CA GLN A 36 0.80 15.25 -14.25
C GLN A 36 -0.55 15.85 -14.67
N LEU A 37 -1.64 15.12 -14.45
CA LEU A 37 -2.99 15.62 -14.68
C LEU A 37 -3.28 16.89 -13.87
N LEU A 38 -3.04 16.85 -12.55
CA LEU A 38 -3.24 18.01 -11.66
C LEU A 38 -2.35 19.20 -12.03
N LEU A 39 -1.11 18.96 -12.48
CA LEU A 39 -0.22 20.04 -12.93
C LEU A 39 -0.70 20.67 -14.23
N THR A 40 -1.23 19.88 -15.17
CA THR A 40 -1.78 20.39 -16.43
C THR A 40 -3.02 21.24 -16.19
N GLU A 41 -3.88 20.83 -15.26
CA GLU A 41 -5.06 21.58 -14.88
C GLU A 41 -4.71 22.88 -14.13
N LEU A 42 -3.82 22.80 -13.14
CA LEU A 42 -3.29 23.97 -12.45
C LEU A 42 -2.63 24.96 -13.42
N GLU A 43 -1.87 24.46 -14.39
CA GLU A 43 -1.27 25.31 -15.42
C GLU A 43 -2.34 26.00 -16.28
N THR A 44 -3.43 25.29 -16.59
CA THR A 44 -4.54 25.82 -17.39
C THR A 44 -5.27 26.92 -16.63
N GLU A 45 -5.60 26.70 -15.36
CA GLU A 45 -6.26 27.70 -14.50
C GLU A 45 -5.38 28.93 -14.27
N LEU A 46 -4.09 28.73 -13.94
CA LEU A 46 -3.14 29.84 -13.79
C LEU A 46 -3.05 30.65 -15.09
N ARG A 47 -2.96 29.98 -16.25
CA ARG A 47 -2.89 30.66 -17.54
C ARG A 47 -4.15 31.50 -17.82
N GLY A 48 -5.33 30.99 -17.46
CA GLY A 48 -6.59 31.74 -17.56
C GLY A 48 -6.56 33.00 -16.69
N ALA A 49 -6.22 32.86 -15.40
CA ALA A 49 -6.18 34.00 -14.50
C ALA A 49 -5.16 35.07 -14.87
N TYR A 50 -3.97 34.69 -15.38
CA TYR A 50 -3.01 35.67 -15.89
C TYR A 50 -3.54 36.42 -17.12
N GLN A 51 -4.32 35.76 -17.99
CA GLN A 51 -4.97 36.44 -19.11
C GLN A 51 -6.03 37.44 -18.63
N ASP A 52 -6.70 37.13 -17.52
CA ASP A 52 -7.69 37.99 -16.88
C ASP A 52 -7.07 39.07 -15.96
N GLY A 53 -5.74 39.10 -15.83
CA GLY A 53 -5.01 40.06 -14.98
C GLY A 53 -5.13 39.79 -13.48
N HIS A 54 -5.53 38.58 -13.09
CA HIS A 54 -5.66 38.16 -11.70
C HIS A 54 -4.36 37.56 -11.16
N SER A 55 -4.03 37.90 -9.92
CA SER A 55 -2.87 37.35 -9.19
C SER A 55 -3.09 35.87 -8.83
N PRO A 56 -2.05 35.02 -8.80
CA PRO A 56 -2.17 33.61 -8.37
C PRO A 56 -2.81 33.43 -6.99
N THR A 57 -2.63 34.41 -6.11
CA THR A 57 -3.21 34.44 -4.76
C THR A 57 -4.73 34.59 -4.76
N SER A 58 -5.35 35.11 -5.83
CA SER A 58 -6.81 35.18 -5.91
C SER A 58 -7.44 33.83 -6.27
N ILE A 59 -6.70 32.94 -6.94
CA ILE A 59 -7.16 31.57 -7.26
C ILE A 59 -6.89 30.62 -6.10
N LEU A 60 -5.69 30.69 -5.54
CA LEU A 60 -5.21 29.74 -4.52
C LEU A 60 -5.56 30.14 -3.09
N GLY A 61 -6.01 31.38 -2.88
CA GLY A 61 -6.17 31.98 -1.56
C GLY A 61 -4.83 32.27 -0.88
N GLU A 62 -4.89 32.93 0.29
CA GLU A 62 -3.71 33.17 1.15
C GLU A 62 -3.05 31.85 1.60
N ASP A 63 -3.85 30.79 1.75
CA ASP A 63 -3.39 29.44 2.12
C ASP A 63 -3.34 28.49 0.91
N SER A 64 -2.53 28.87 -0.09
CA SER A 64 -2.27 28.07 -1.29
C SER A 64 -1.89 26.61 -1.02
N ASP A 65 -1.13 26.35 0.05
CA ASP A 65 -0.76 25.01 0.49
C ASP A 65 -1.97 24.16 0.93
N GLN A 66 -2.94 24.79 1.60
CA GLN A 66 -4.15 24.12 2.09
C GLN A 66 -5.11 23.83 0.93
N MET A 67 -5.25 24.77 0.00
CA MET A 67 -6.06 24.60 -1.21
C MET A 67 -5.48 23.52 -2.14
N LEU A 68 -4.16 23.51 -2.36
CA LEU A 68 -3.52 22.45 -3.17
C LEU A 68 -3.66 21.07 -2.53
N ARG A 69 -3.71 20.99 -1.19
CA ARG A 69 -3.99 19.74 -0.47
C ARG A 69 -5.45 19.34 -0.55
N SER A 70 -6.39 20.28 -0.39
CA SER A 70 -7.82 20.00 -0.50
C SER A 70 -8.15 19.51 -1.89
N TRP A 71 -7.57 20.10 -2.95
CA TRP A 71 -7.79 19.67 -4.33
C TRP A 71 -7.36 18.22 -4.59
N ALA A 72 -6.19 17.84 -4.10
CA ALA A 72 -5.71 16.47 -4.22
C ALA A 72 -6.48 15.49 -3.29
N HIS A 73 -7.06 15.99 -2.19
CA HIS A 73 -7.87 15.23 -1.26
C HIS A 73 -9.29 14.97 -1.79
N GLU A 74 -9.93 16.00 -2.32
CA GLU A 74 -11.28 15.99 -2.90
C GLU A 74 -11.37 15.05 -4.09
N ARG A 75 -10.29 14.92 -4.86
CA ARG A 75 -10.20 13.95 -5.95
C ARG A 75 -9.74 12.54 -5.53
N GLY A 76 -9.52 12.30 -4.24
CA GLY A 76 -9.05 11.01 -3.72
C GLY A 76 -7.66 10.60 -4.23
N MET A 77 -6.86 11.55 -4.72
CA MET A 77 -5.56 11.30 -5.35
C MET A 77 -4.42 11.26 -4.32
N CYS A 78 -4.65 11.82 -3.12
CA CYS A 78 -3.74 11.71 -1.98
C CYS A 78 -3.65 10.28 -1.44
N GLY A 79 -2.43 9.75 -1.34
CA GLY A 79 -2.15 8.47 -0.69
C GLY A 79 -2.41 7.19 -1.50
N ARG A 80 -3.04 7.23 -2.68
CA ARG A 80 -3.40 5.99 -3.42
C ARG A 80 -2.18 5.15 -3.84
N ALA A 81 -1.08 5.78 -4.27
CA ALA A 81 0.13 5.09 -4.74
C ALA A 81 1.15 4.80 -3.64
N LEU A 82 1.34 5.74 -2.70
CA LEU A 82 2.25 5.56 -1.57
C LEU A 82 1.79 4.40 -0.66
N ARG A 83 0.47 4.15 -0.60
CA ARG A 83 -0.12 3.16 0.31
C ARG A 83 0.00 1.73 -0.21
N LEU A 84 -0.05 1.47 -1.51
CA LEU A 84 0.21 0.13 -2.06
C LEU A 84 1.68 -0.26 -1.92
N GLY A 85 2.58 0.70 -2.20
CA GLY A 85 4.02 0.53 -2.03
C GLY A 85 4.48 0.36 -0.57
N LEU A 86 3.65 0.72 0.40
CA LEU A 86 3.94 0.57 1.83
C LEU A 86 3.23 -0.66 2.44
N VAL A 87 1.98 -0.93 2.04
CA VAL A 87 1.17 -2.02 2.60
C VAL A 87 1.71 -3.40 2.19
N VAL A 88 2.16 -3.55 0.93
CA VAL A 88 2.74 -4.83 0.48
C VAL A 88 4.01 -5.21 1.26
N PRO A 89 5.07 -4.36 1.33
CA PRO A 89 6.27 -4.73 2.07
C PRO A 89 6.03 -4.83 3.58
N SER A 90 5.13 -4.03 4.17
CA SER A 90 4.79 -4.18 5.59
C SER A 90 4.05 -5.49 5.90
N ALA A 91 3.11 -5.89 5.04
CA ALA A 91 2.45 -7.19 5.16
C ALA A 91 3.46 -8.34 5.01
N LEU A 92 4.33 -8.29 3.99
CA LEU A 92 5.37 -9.30 3.79
C LEU A 92 6.36 -9.35 4.96
N ALA A 93 6.79 -8.21 5.49
CA ALA A 93 7.65 -8.14 6.66
C ALA A 93 6.98 -8.81 7.88
N GLY A 94 5.71 -8.50 8.14
CA GLY A 94 4.95 -9.14 9.22
C GLY A 94 4.83 -10.67 9.05
N ILE A 95 4.58 -11.14 7.83
CA ILE A 95 4.54 -12.58 7.50
C ILE A 95 5.90 -13.23 7.76
N VAL A 96 6.98 -12.63 7.27
CA VAL A 96 8.35 -13.15 7.46
C VAL A 96 8.70 -13.20 8.94
N VAL A 97 8.37 -12.17 9.72
CA VAL A 97 8.62 -12.13 11.17
C VAL A 97 7.85 -13.23 11.89
N GLY A 98 6.56 -13.40 11.60
CA GLY A 98 5.76 -14.46 12.22
C GLY A 98 6.24 -15.87 11.85
N LEU A 99 6.61 -16.10 10.59
CA LEU A 99 7.17 -17.38 10.15
C LEU A 99 8.56 -17.65 10.74
N ALA A 100 9.41 -16.63 10.87
CA ALA A 100 10.74 -16.75 11.46
C ALA A 100 10.67 -17.20 12.93
N ALA A 101 9.70 -16.69 13.70
CA ALA A 101 9.48 -17.13 15.08
C ALA A 101 9.15 -18.63 15.16
N VAL A 102 8.31 -19.14 14.25
CA VAL A 102 7.94 -20.56 14.17
C VAL A 102 9.14 -21.43 13.81
N LEU A 103 9.93 -20.98 12.83
CA LEU A 103 11.16 -21.67 12.43
C LEU A 103 12.18 -21.74 13.58
N LEU A 104 12.30 -20.68 14.36
CA LEU A 104 13.16 -20.65 15.55
C LEU A 104 12.72 -21.69 16.59
N VAL A 105 11.42 -21.78 16.88
CA VAL A 105 10.86 -22.79 17.80
C VAL A 105 11.08 -24.21 17.26
N LEU A 106 10.95 -24.41 15.95
CA LEU A 106 11.20 -25.70 15.31
C LEU A 106 12.68 -26.11 15.43
N VAL A 107 13.61 -25.20 15.13
CA VAL A 107 15.06 -25.45 15.26
C VAL A 107 15.44 -25.74 16.71
N ALA A 108 14.88 -25.00 17.66
CA ALA A 108 15.09 -25.24 19.08
C ALA A 108 14.62 -26.64 19.50
N SER A 109 13.44 -27.05 19.02
CA SER A 109 12.89 -28.40 19.26
C SER A 109 13.83 -29.50 18.75
N PHE A 110 14.35 -29.37 17.53
CA PHE A 110 15.31 -30.34 16.95
C PHE A 110 16.65 -30.39 17.69
N ARG A 111 17.05 -29.31 18.37
CA ARG A 111 18.24 -29.26 19.22
C ARG A 111 18.04 -29.90 20.60
N GLY A 112 16.89 -30.55 20.84
CA GLY A 112 16.63 -31.31 22.06
C GLY A 112 16.22 -30.45 23.26
N TRP A 113 15.82 -29.19 23.05
CA TRP A 113 15.38 -28.31 24.15
C TRP A 113 14.08 -28.74 24.81
N SER A 114 13.37 -29.72 24.24
CA SER A 114 12.04 -30.11 24.68
C SER A 114 11.79 -31.59 24.35
N GLY A 115 11.97 -32.46 25.35
CA GLY A 115 11.66 -33.89 25.27
C GLY A 115 10.17 -34.22 25.13
N SER A 116 9.30 -33.21 25.04
CA SER A 116 7.83 -33.36 24.97
C SER A 116 7.24 -33.21 23.58
N PHE A 117 8.05 -32.89 22.56
CA PHE A 117 7.56 -32.79 21.19
C PHE A 117 7.69 -34.14 20.49
N ASP A 118 6.55 -34.77 20.23
CA ASP A 118 6.45 -35.94 19.36
C ASP A 118 6.10 -35.48 17.93
N PRO A 119 7.11 -35.25 17.06
CA PRO A 119 6.89 -34.81 15.68
C PRO A 119 6.15 -35.85 14.82
N GLY A 120 6.01 -37.11 15.28
CA GLY A 120 5.27 -38.14 14.56
C GLY A 120 3.75 -38.00 14.66
N ARG A 121 3.25 -37.16 15.58
CA ARG A 121 1.82 -37.03 15.83
C ARG A 121 1.20 -35.97 14.91
N LEU A 122 0.42 -36.42 13.93
CA LEU A 122 -0.21 -35.55 12.93
C LEU A 122 -0.97 -34.35 13.51
N ARG A 123 -1.66 -34.53 14.66
CA ARG A 123 -2.37 -33.43 15.34
C ARG A 123 -1.42 -32.34 15.86
N PHE A 124 -0.27 -32.74 16.40
CA PHE A 124 0.73 -31.80 16.90
C PHE A 124 1.32 -30.98 15.75
N VAL A 125 1.70 -31.65 14.66
CA VAL A 125 2.21 -31.01 13.45
C VAL A 125 1.19 -30.01 12.91
N LEU A 126 -0.08 -30.40 12.79
CA LEU A 126 -1.14 -29.52 12.29
C LEU A 126 -1.35 -28.30 13.19
N SER A 127 -1.43 -28.50 14.52
CA SER A 127 -1.60 -27.41 15.48
C SER A 127 -0.41 -26.45 15.51
N PHE A 128 0.81 -26.96 15.33
CA PHE A 128 2.03 -26.16 15.29
C PHE A 128 2.10 -25.29 14.02
N TYR A 129 1.80 -25.86 12.85
CA TYR A 129 1.74 -25.07 11.62
C TYR A 129 0.55 -24.08 11.62
N ALA A 130 -0.60 -24.46 12.20
CA ALA A 130 -1.75 -23.57 12.34
C ALA A 130 -1.47 -22.38 13.25
N SER A 131 -0.79 -22.58 14.39
CA SER A 131 -0.40 -21.48 15.28
C SER A 131 0.62 -20.55 14.60
N GLY A 132 1.53 -21.11 13.80
CA GLY A 132 2.46 -20.33 12.99
C GLY A 132 1.78 -19.48 11.91
N ALA A 133 0.79 -20.04 11.22
CA ALA A 133 -0.03 -19.31 10.26
C ALA A 133 -0.81 -18.18 10.95
N ALA A 134 -1.38 -18.43 12.12
CA ALA A 134 -2.07 -17.42 12.91
C ALA A 134 -1.13 -16.30 13.37
N LEU A 135 0.08 -16.62 13.81
CA LEU A 135 1.07 -15.64 14.22
C LEU A 135 1.52 -14.76 13.03
N ALA A 136 1.82 -15.38 11.89
CA ALA A 136 2.15 -14.66 10.66
C ALA A 136 1.01 -13.72 10.21
N PHE A 137 -0.23 -14.19 10.31
CA PHE A 137 -1.42 -13.39 10.04
C PHE A 137 -1.52 -12.17 10.96
N LEU A 138 -1.39 -12.36 12.29
CA LEU A 138 -1.46 -11.27 13.25
C LEU A 138 -0.31 -10.26 13.08
N CYS A 139 0.92 -10.73 12.88
CA CYS A 139 2.07 -9.87 12.61
C CYS A 139 1.88 -9.07 11.32
N ALA A 140 1.33 -9.66 10.26
CA ALA A 140 1.00 -8.96 9.02
C ALA A 140 0.01 -7.82 9.26
N LEU A 141 -1.08 -8.08 10.00
CA LEU A 141 -2.08 -7.07 10.32
C LEU A 141 -1.50 -5.94 11.19
N LEU A 142 -0.69 -6.28 12.20
CA LEU A 142 -0.05 -5.30 13.08
C LEU A 142 0.96 -4.42 12.34
N CYS A 143 1.81 -5.00 11.49
CA CYS A 143 2.75 -4.23 10.67
C CYS A 143 2.03 -3.29 9.70
N VAL A 144 0.98 -3.76 9.03
CA VAL A 144 0.18 -2.91 8.14
C VAL A 144 -0.53 -1.81 8.91
N TRP A 145 -1.16 -2.14 10.04
CA TRP A 145 -1.84 -1.16 10.89
C TRP A 145 -0.88 -0.10 11.42
N GLY A 146 0.27 -0.51 11.94
CA GLY A 146 1.30 0.37 12.49
C GLY A 146 1.90 1.28 11.42
N ALA A 147 2.20 0.73 10.22
CA ALA A 147 2.67 1.51 9.09
C ALA A 147 1.61 2.55 8.68
N LEU A 148 0.36 2.14 8.48
CA LEU A 148 -0.71 3.06 8.08
C LEU A 148 -1.00 4.15 9.13
N ARG A 149 -0.95 3.81 10.43
CA ARG A 149 -1.06 4.77 11.55
C ARG A 149 0.10 5.76 11.55
N TYR A 150 1.33 5.29 11.39
CA TYR A 150 2.53 6.14 11.39
C TYR A 150 2.50 7.19 10.27
N PHE A 151 1.99 6.82 9.10
CA PHE A 151 1.84 7.74 7.96
C PHE A 151 0.50 8.51 7.96
N GLY A 152 -0.31 8.41 9.01
CA GLY A 152 -1.54 9.19 9.17
C GLY A 152 -2.64 8.85 8.17
N ASP A 153 -2.78 7.58 7.75
CA ASP A 153 -3.83 7.17 6.81
C ASP A 153 -5.23 7.15 7.49
N PRO A 154 -6.19 8.01 7.07
CA PRO A 154 -7.56 7.98 7.58
C PRO A 154 -8.32 6.67 7.24
N CYS A 155 -7.88 5.92 6.24
CA CYS A 155 -8.46 4.64 5.79
C CYS A 155 -7.79 3.41 6.45
N ALA A 156 -6.96 3.60 7.48
CA ALA A 156 -6.17 2.52 8.09
C ALA A 156 -7.06 1.37 8.61
N ALA A 157 -8.13 1.69 9.34
CA ALA A 157 -9.03 0.69 9.93
C ALA A 157 -9.79 -0.12 8.85
N SER A 158 -10.29 0.57 7.81
CA SER A 158 -11.00 -0.08 6.69
C SER A 158 -10.06 -1.04 5.93
N THR A 159 -8.82 -0.62 5.69
CA THR A 159 -7.81 -1.45 4.99
C THR A 159 -7.48 -2.70 5.78
N VAL A 160 -7.24 -2.57 7.09
CA VAL A 160 -6.93 -3.71 7.96
C VAL A 160 -8.11 -4.68 8.04
N ARG A 161 -9.36 -4.17 8.05
CA ARG A 161 -10.57 -5.01 8.05
C ARG A 161 -10.71 -5.83 6.78
N TRP A 162 -10.55 -5.20 5.61
CA TRP A 162 -10.58 -5.90 4.32
C TRP A 162 -9.41 -6.87 4.17
N LEU A 163 -8.22 -6.48 4.64
CA LEU A 163 -7.06 -7.35 4.65
C LEU A 163 -7.30 -8.57 5.54
N ALA A 164 -7.87 -8.40 6.73
CA ALA A 164 -8.20 -9.50 7.63
C ALA A 164 -9.20 -10.51 7.01
N ALA A 165 -10.12 -10.05 6.16
CA ALA A 165 -11.07 -10.92 5.47
C ALA A 165 -10.46 -11.64 4.26
N LEU A 166 -9.63 -10.96 3.47
CA LEU A 166 -9.09 -11.51 2.21
C LEU A 166 -7.80 -12.31 2.40
N LEU A 167 -6.96 -11.94 3.37
CA LEU A 167 -5.67 -12.59 3.60
C LEU A 167 -5.79 -14.11 3.88
N PRO A 168 -6.77 -14.61 4.65
CA PRO A 168 -6.94 -16.05 4.86
C PRO A 168 -7.32 -16.78 3.56
N ILE A 169 -8.18 -16.17 2.74
CA ILE A 169 -8.61 -16.74 1.45
C ILE A 169 -7.42 -16.79 0.49
N GLY A 170 -6.69 -15.69 0.37
CA GLY A 170 -5.49 -15.62 -0.47
C GLY A 170 -4.40 -16.58 -0.02
N ALA A 171 -4.19 -16.73 1.29
CA ALA A 171 -3.25 -17.69 1.85
C ALA A 171 -3.68 -19.14 1.57
N ALA A 172 -4.97 -19.46 1.70
CA ALA A 172 -5.50 -20.79 1.40
C ALA A 172 -5.33 -21.13 -0.09
N LEU A 173 -5.67 -20.20 -0.99
CA LEU A 173 -5.50 -20.38 -2.44
C LEU A 173 -4.02 -20.53 -2.82
N SER A 174 -3.15 -19.70 -2.25
CA SER A 174 -1.70 -19.76 -2.50
C SER A 174 -1.09 -21.08 -2.02
N THR A 175 -1.53 -21.56 -0.85
CA THR A 175 -1.10 -22.85 -0.30
C THR A 175 -1.56 -24.00 -1.19
N GLY A 176 -2.84 -24.01 -1.59
CA GLY A 176 -3.38 -25.02 -2.49
C GLY A 176 -2.66 -25.04 -3.84
N ALA A 177 -2.38 -23.87 -4.42
CA ALA A 177 -1.62 -23.76 -5.66
C ALA A 177 -0.19 -24.29 -5.50
N GLY A 178 0.50 -23.96 -4.40
CA GLY A 178 1.83 -24.49 -4.09
C GLY A 178 1.83 -26.02 -3.95
N VAL A 179 0.85 -26.58 -3.24
CA VAL A 179 0.67 -28.03 -3.10
C VAL A 179 0.40 -28.70 -4.44
N ALA A 180 -0.45 -28.11 -5.29
CA ALA A 180 -0.73 -28.65 -6.62
C ALA A 180 0.52 -28.67 -7.52
N VAL A 181 1.32 -27.59 -7.50
CA VAL A 181 2.59 -27.53 -8.24
C VAL A 181 3.58 -28.55 -7.71
N ALA A 182 3.70 -28.69 -6.39
CA ALA A 182 4.58 -29.70 -5.78
C ALA A 182 4.14 -31.11 -6.16
N TRP A 183 2.84 -31.40 -6.12
CA TRP A 183 2.28 -32.69 -6.51
C TRP A 183 2.58 -33.02 -7.98
N TRP A 184 2.38 -32.06 -8.89
CA TRP A 184 2.68 -32.24 -10.31
C TRP A 184 4.18 -32.50 -10.56
N ARG A 185 5.06 -32.01 -9.67
CA ARG A 185 6.50 -32.25 -9.70
C ARG A 185 6.93 -33.47 -8.87
N ASN A 186 6.01 -34.36 -8.48
CA ASN A 186 6.28 -35.54 -7.64
C ASN A 186 6.99 -35.19 -6.31
N PHE A 187 6.67 -34.03 -5.72
CA PHE A 187 7.29 -33.51 -4.50
C PHE A 187 8.82 -33.37 -4.60
N ASN A 188 9.36 -33.18 -5.80
CA ASN A 188 10.78 -32.95 -5.98
C ASN A 188 11.22 -31.63 -5.31
N THR A 189 12.02 -31.73 -4.25
CA THR A 189 12.57 -30.63 -3.45
C THR A 189 13.84 -30.01 -4.03
N SER A 190 14.06 -30.17 -5.34
CA SER A 190 15.12 -29.43 -6.04
C SER A 190 14.96 -27.91 -5.83
N THR A 191 16.09 -27.22 -5.67
CA THR A 191 16.15 -25.76 -5.53
C THR A 191 15.26 -24.99 -6.51
N PRO A 192 15.21 -25.30 -7.83
CA PRO A 192 14.34 -24.57 -8.76
C PRO A 192 12.85 -24.75 -8.48
N VAL A 193 12.41 -25.94 -8.06
CA VAL A 193 11.00 -26.18 -7.71
C VAL A 193 10.63 -25.42 -6.44
N PHE A 194 11.53 -25.42 -5.45
CA PHE A 194 11.32 -24.67 -4.21
C PHE A 194 11.16 -23.16 -4.49
N VAL A 195 12.07 -22.56 -5.25
CA VAL A 195 12.00 -21.14 -5.63
C VAL A 195 10.73 -20.82 -6.40
N ALA A 196 10.31 -21.69 -7.33
CA ALA A 196 9.08 -21.50 -8.11
C ALA A 196 7.83 -21.51 -7.22
N VAL A 197 7.72 -22.46 -6.29
CA VAL A 197 6.58 -22.56 -5.36
C VAL A 197 6.55 -21.36 -4.42
N THR A 198 7.70 -20.97 -3.84
CA THR A 198 7.78 -19.79 -2.97
C THR A 198 7.41 -18.51 -3.74
N GLY A 199 7.91 -18.35 -4.97
CA GLY A 199 7.56 -17.22 -5.83
C GLY A 199 6.06 -17.13 -6.10
N LEU A 200 5.43 -18.27 -6.41
CA LEU A 200 3.98 -18.35 -6.63
C LEU A 200 3.19 -17.89 -5.40
N VAL A 201 3.59 -18.34 -4.21
CA VAL A 201 2.95 -17.94 -2.95
C VAL A 201 3.11 -16.44 -2.70
N ILE A 202 4.31 -15.89 -2.93
CA ILE A 202 4.56 -14.45 -2.79
C ILE A 202 3.64 -13.66 -3.73
N VAL A 203 3.55 -14.06 -4.99
CA VAL A 203 2.67 -13.40 -5.97
C VAL A 203 1.21 -13.46 -5.53
N GLY A 204 0.72 -14.61 -5.08
CA GLY A 204 -0.65 -14.76 -4.57
C GLY A 204 -0.95 -13.86 -3.38
N LEU A 205 0.00 -13.75 -2.43
CA LEU A 205 -0.12 -12.85 -1.29
C LEU A 205 -0.11 -11.37 -1.71
N VAL A 206 0.79 -10.98 -2.62
CA VAL A 206 0.84 -9.61 -3.16
C VAL A 206 -0.47 -9.23 -3.84
N LEU A 207 -1.03 -10.13 -4.67
CA LEU A 207 -2.32 -9.92 -5.32
C LEU A 207 -3.44 -9.77 -4.31
N THR A 208 -3.45 -10.60 -3.27
CA THR A 208 -4.46 -10.54 -2.20
C THR A 208 -4.41 -9.22 -1.43
N VAL A 209 -3.22 -8.78 -1.04
CA VAL A 209 -3.00 -7.51 -0.34
C VAL A 209 -3.41 -6.33 -1.24
N GLY A 210 -3.03 -6.37 -2.51
CA GLY A 210 -3.43 -5.36 -3.50
C GLY A 210 -4.94 -5.27 -3.68
N LEU A 211 -5.62 -6.42 -3.79
CA LEU A 211 -7.08 -6.50 -3.93
C LEU A 211 -7.80 -5.98 -2.68
N ALA A 212 -7.33 -6.35 -1.49
CA ALA A 212 -7.88 -5.87 -0.22
C ALA A 212 -7.80 -4.34 -0.12
N ARG A 213 -6.68 -3.75 -0.53
CA ARG A 213 -6.55 -2.30 -0.56
C ARG A 213 -7.44 -1.66 -1.62
N TYR A 214 -7.54 -2.25 -2.80
CA TYR A 214 -8.41 -1.76 -3.87
C TYR A 214 -9.87 -1.69 -3.43
N LEU A 215 -10.38 -2.75 -2.78
CA LEU A 215 -11.76 -2.81 -2.28
C LEU A 215 -12.01 -1.83 -1.13
N ALA A 216 -11.04 -1.66 -0.23
CA ALA A 216 -11.13 -0.70 0.87
C ALA A 216 -11.22 0.76 0.38
N VAL A 217 -10.57 1.09 -0.74
CA VAL A 217 -10.63 2.42 -1.36
C VAL A 217 -11.94 2.62 -2.13
N ARG A 218 -12.40 1.60 -2.88
CA ARG A 218 -13.64 1.69 -3.66
C ARG A 218 -14.88 1.92 -2.78
N THR A 219 -15.01 1.14 -1.70
CA THR A 219 -16.19 1.24 -0.81
C THR A 219 -16.30 2.60 -0.11
N MET A 220 -15.19 3.29 0.15
CA MET A 220 -15.20 4.64 0.72
C MET A 220 -15.69 5.71 -0.25
N ASN A 221 -15.43 5.55 -1.55
CA ASN A 221 -15.94 6.46 -2.58
C ASN A 221 -17.45 6.30 -2.80
N ASP A 222 -18.00 5.11 -2.58
CA ASP A 222 -19.44 4.85 -2.73
C ASP A 222 -20.28 5.38 -1.54
N THR A 223 -19.65 5.82 -0.43
CA THR A 223 -20.35 6.23 0.81
C THR A 223 -20.44 7.75 1.03
N GLY A 224 -20.21 8.60 0.03
CA GLY A 224 -20.51 10.04 0.16
C GLY A 224 -20.91 10.68 -1.16
N PRO A 225 -21.63 11.83 -1.17
CA PRO A 225 -22.52 12.44 -0.17
C PRO A 225 -23.98 12.45 -0.69
N GLU A 226 -24.65 11.30 -0.78
CA GLU A 226 -26.09 11.22 -1.11
C GLU A 226 -26.96 10.83 0.09
N SER A 227 -26.47 11.08 1.31
CA SER A 227 -27.23 10.79 2.53
C SER A 227 -27.22 11.96 3.51
N LEU A 228 -27.66 13.13 3.05
CA LEU A 228 -28.32 14.15 3.87
C LEU A 228 -29.47 14.77 3.08
#